data_AF-A0A650AF43-F1
#
_entry.id   AF-A0A650AF43-F1
#
_cell.length_a   1.000
_cell.length_b   1.000
_cell.length_c   1.000
_cell.angle_alpha   90.00
_cell.angle_beta   90.00
_cell.angle_gamma   90.00
#
_symmetry.space_group_name_H-M   'P 1'
#
loop_
_entity.id
_entity.type
_entity.pdbx_description
1 polymer ?
#
loop_
_entity_poly.entity_id
_entity_poly.type
_entity_poly.pdbx_seq_one_letter_code
_entity_poly.pdbx_strand_id
1 'polypeptide(L)'
;MALIENIREILNNVGVVYNYQNKNDSRLAVNDRQGLLYLIDNVFEIYPLLTTNQRNRYNLLKTTLMNGTTHFKTLEGYEEYKSTFMLSNSVVWDLVELYESGNLQVDNWIIGFINGEGCFYLNKGRCSFMIEHTDKNALDLIKHRLNIGPSVLERSARSRDEGKARKTTYQLNISSKKDINTLIAFLDNKENIP
;
A
#
# COMPACT_ATOMS: atom_id res chain seq x y z
N MET A 1 -7.40 0.74 21.23
CA MET A 1 -6.13 0.01 21.46
C MET A 1 -6.32 -1.39 20.89
N ALA A 2 -6.18 -1.57 19.56
CA ALA A 2 -6.65 -2.80 18.93
C ALA A 2 -5.85 -3.22 17.67
N LEU A 3 -5.85 -2.44 16.59
CA LEU A 3 -5.27 -2.94 15.32
C LEU A 3 -3.75 -3.07 15.33
N ILE A 4 -3.02 -2.06 15.81
CA ILE A 4 -1.54 -2.07 15.77
C ILE A 4 -0.95 -3.15 16.70
N GLU A 5 -1.53 -3.38 17.87
CA GLU A 5 -1.09 -4.48 18.75
C GLU A 5 -1.43 -5.84 18.14
N ASN A 6 -2.62 -6.01 17.55
CA ASN A 6 -2.95 -7.25 16.83
C ASN A 6 -1.97 -7.53 15.68
N ILE A 7 -1.59 -6.50 14.90
CA ILE A 7 -0.56 -6.63 13.86
C ILE A 7 0.75 -7.09 14.48
N ARG A 8 1.17 -6.50 15.60
CA ARG A 8 2.40 -6.90 16.30
C ARG A 8 2.34 -8.35 16.79
N GLU A 9 1.21 -8.79 17.35
CA GLU A 9 1.02 -10.17 17.81
C GLU A 9 1.11 -11.16 16.63
N ILE A 10 0.44 -10.88 15.51
CA ILE A 10 0.53 -11.67 14.27
C ILE A 10 1.98 -11.73 13.76
N LEU A 11 2.72 -10.64 13.89
CA LEU A 11 4.14 -10.56 13.55
C LEU A 11 5.07 -11.16 14.62
N ASN A 12 4.56 -12.08 15.45
CA ASN A 12 5.32 -12.75 16.51
C ASN A 12 6.00 -11.77 17.48
N ASN A 13 5.28 -10.71 17.85
CA ASN A 13 5.73 -9.64 18.73
C ASN A 13 6.95 -8.85 18.22
N VAL A 14 7.26 -8.93 16.93
CA VAL A 14 8.35 -8.16 16.31
C VAL A 14 8.00 -6.67 16.29
N GLY A 15 8.96 -5.85 16.75
CA GLY A 15 8.83 -4.40 16.82
C GLY A 15 8.24 -3.88 18.12
N VAL A 16 8.16 -2.55 18.20
CA VAL A 16 7.72 -1.80 19.37
C VAL A 16 6.58 -0.88 18.98
N VAL A 17 5.53 -0.85 19.81
CA VAL A 17 4.41 0.08 19.67
C VAL A 17 4.69 1.34 20.48
N TYR A 18 4.65 2.47 19.79
CA TYR A 18 4.81 3.81 20.35
C TYR A 18 3.47 4.52 20.33
N ASN A 19 3.04 5.04 21.48
CA ASN A 19 1.86 5.88 21.60
C ASN A 19 2.30 7.35 21.71
N TYR A 20 1.72 8.23 20.91
CA TYR A 20 2.07 9.64 20.96
C TYR A 20 1.28 10.35 22.05
N GLN A 21 1.95 11.13 22.90
CA GLN A 21 1.28 11.81 24.02
C GLN A 21 0.42 13.00 23.56
N ASN A 22 0.85 13.68 22.49
CA ASN A 22 0.25 14.94 22.02
C ASN A 22 -0.68 14.78 20.82
N LYS A 23 -0.87 13.55 20.33
CA LYS A 23 -1.80 13.25 19.23
C LYS A 23 -2.43 11.87 19.45
N ASN A 24 -3.69 11.73 19.09
CA ASN A 24 -4.39 10.45 19.16
C ASN A 24 -3.93 9.55 18.00
N ASP A 25 -2.71 9.03 18.13
CA ASP A 25 -2.02 8.27 17.09
C ASP A 25 -1.03 7.31 17.74
N SER A 26 -0.72 6.22 17.03
CA SER A 26 0.21 5.17 17.47
C SER A 26 1.03 4.67 16.29
N ARG A 27 2.22 4.15 16.55
CA ARG A 27 3.13 3.60 15.53
C ARG A 27 3.70 2.26 15.98
N LEU A 28 3.63 1.25 15.12
CA LEU A 28 4.52 0.08 15.20
C LEU A 28 5.82 0.38 14.45
N ALA A 29 6.97 0.13 15.08
CA ALA A 29 8.27 0.26 14.42
C ALA A 29 9.14 -0.98 14.65
N VAL A 30 9.79 -1.42 13.58
CA VAL A 30 10.83 -2.45 13.59
C VAL A 30 12.11 -1.78 13.13
N ASN A 31 13.05 -1.60 14.06
CA ASN A 31 14.27 -0.81 13.82
C ASN A 31 15.56 -1.63 14.02
N ASP A 32 15.45 -2.84 14.55
CA ASP A 32 16.59 -3.73 14.74
C ASP A 32 16.74 -4.68 13.52
N ARG A 33 17.98 -5.10 13.27
CA ARG A 33 18.31 -5.92 12.11
C ARG A 33 17.58 -7.27 12.13
N GLN A 34 17.42 -7.89 13.30
CA GLN A 34 16.80 -9.21 13.42
C GLN A 34 15.31 -9.16 13.07
N GLY A 35 14.59 -8.16 13.59
CA GLY A 35 13.20 -7.92 13.24
C GLY A 35 13.01 -7.59 11.76
N LEU A 36 13.91 -6.79 11.16
CA LEU A 36 13.84 -6.50 9.73
C LEU A 36 14.07 -7.75 8.87
N LEU A 37 15.03 -8.61 9.21
CA LEU A 37 15.24 -9.89 8.53
C LEU A 37 14.04 -10.81 8.68
N TYR A 38 13.43 -10.87 9.88
CA TYR A 38 12.20 -11.62 10.09
C TYR A 38 11.08 -11.16 9.16
N LEU A 39 10.85 -9.85 9.01
CA LEU A 39 9.82 -9.33 8.12
C LEU A 39 10.10 -9.62 6.64
N ILE A 40 11.36 -9.59 6.22
CA ILE A 40 11.76 -9.99 4.86
C ILE A 40 11.35 -11.45 4.65
N ASP A 41 11.88 -12.35 5.47
CA ASP A 41 11.77 -13.80 5.25
C ASP A 41 10.35 -14.34 5.44
N ASN A 42 9.54 -13.73 6.32
CA ASN A 42 8.25 -14.27 6.73
C ASN A 42 7.04 -13.45 6.26
N VAL A 43 7.25 -12.26 5.70
CA VAL A 43 6.14 -11.40 5.26
C VAL A 43 6.35 -10.96 3.83
N PHE A 44 7.37 -10.16 3.55
CA PHE A 44 7.47 -9.44 2.28
C PHE A 44 7.99 -10.28 1.11
N GLU A 45 8.71 -11.38 1.37
CA GLU A 45 9.04 -12.37 0.32
C GLU A 45 7.86 -13.29 -0.03
N ILE A 46 6.94 -13.51 0.92
CA ILE A 46 5.74 -14.34 0.73
C ILE A 46 4.60 -13.51 0.12
N TYR A 47 4.44 -12.28 0.60
CA TYR A 47 3.40 -11.33 0.23
C TYR A 47 4.04 -10.03 -0.28
N PRO A 48 4.35 -9.93 -1.58
CA PRO A 48 5.09 -8.80 -2.12
C PRO A 48 4.30 -7.49 -2.05
N LEU A 49 5.01 -6.39 -1.83
CA LEU A 49 4.43 -5.04 -1.86
C LEU A 49 4.07 -4.66 -3.30
N LEU A 50 2.80 -4.29 -3.50
CA LEU A 50 2.25 -4.09 -4.86
C LEU A 50 2.34 -2.65 -5.36
N THR A 51 2.39 -1.65 -4.47
CA THR A 51 2.59 -0.26 -4.92
C THR A 51 4.06 -0.02 -5.26
N THR A 52 4.29 0.70 -6.35
CA THR A 52 5.62 1.03 -6.90
C THR A 52 6.52 1.66 -5.86
N ASN A 53 6.01 2.63 -5.11
CA ASN A 53 6.78 3.34 -4.09
C ASN A 53 7.17 2.42 -2.91
N GLN A 54 6.26 1.58 -2.43
CA GLN A 54 6.53 0.67 -1.32
C GLN A 54 7.53 -0.41 -1.75
N ARG A 55 7.35 -1.00 -2.92
CA ARG A 55 8.25 -2.02 -3.48
C ARG A 55 9.67 -1.48 -3.68
N ASN A 56 9.82 -0.32 -4.30
CA ASN A 56 11.14 0.25 -4.56
C ASN A 56 11.88 0.56 -3.26
N ARG A 57 11.18 1.08 -2.25
CA ARG A 57 11.76 1.33 -0.92
C ARG A 57 12.12 0.03 -0.21
N TYR A 58 11.26 -0.98 -0.29
CA TYR A 58 11.52 -2.29 0.27
C TYR A 58 12.73 -2.96 -0.37
N ASN A 59 12.81 -2.99 -1.70
CA ASN A 59 13.94 -3.60 -2.40
C ASN A 59 15.26 -2.88 -2.06
N LEU A 60 15.24 -1.54 -2.01
CA LEU A 60 16.40 -0.77 -1.56
C LEU A 60 16.81 -1.15 -0.13
N LEU A 61 15.86 -1.23 0.80
CA LEU A 61 16.10 -1.65 2.18
C LEU A 61 16.67 -3.07 2.25
N LYS A 62 16.03 -4.04 1.58
CA LYS A 62 16.43 -5.45 1.53
C LYS A 62 17.86 -5.58 1.00
N THR A 63 18.16 -5.02 -0.17
CA THR A 63 19.50 -5.09 -0.77
C THR A 63 20.55 -4.44 0.12
N THR A 64 20.24 -3.28 0.73
CA THR A 64 21.16 -2.61 1.66
C THR A 64 21.46 -3.49 2.89
N LEU A 65 20.43 -4.12 3.45
CA LEU A 65 20.57 -5.02 4.61
C LEU A 65 21.37 -6.27 4.28
N MET A 66 21.13 -6.89 3.12
CA MET A 66 21.80 -8.11 2.67
C MET A 66 23.28 -7.86 2.34
N ASN A 67 23.62 -6.67 1.83
CA ASN A 67 25.01 -6.28 1.56
C ASN A 67 25.79 -5.92 2.83
N GLY A 68 25.15 -5.93 4.00
CA GLY A 68 25.81 -5.58 5.27
C GLY A 68 26.14 -4.09 5.41
N THR A 69 25.58 -3.23 4.56
CA THR A 69 25.78 -1.78 4.64
C THR A 69 25.11 -1.26 5.91
N THR A 70 25.90 -0.65 6.81
CA THR A 70 25.40 -0.13 8.09
C THR A 70 25.13 1.38 8.07
N HIS A 71 25.87 2.14 7.26
CA HIS A 71 25.71 3.59 7.12
C HIS A 71 26.34 4.10 5.82
N PHE A 72 25.92 5.28 5.38
CA PHE A 72 26.59 6.07 4.34
C PHE A 72 27.29 7.25 5.00
N LYS A 73 28.51 7.58 4.55
CA LYS A 73 29.32 8.67 5.14
C LYS A 73 28.76 10.06 4.82
N THR A 74 28.13 10.20 3.66
CA THR A 74 27.58 11.47 3.17
C THR A 74 26.20 11.24 2.55
N LEU A 75 25.39 12.31 2.47
CA LEU A 75 24.09 12.28 1.81
C LEU A 75 24.26 12.04 0.30
N GLU A 76 25.28 12.65 -0.31
CA GLU A 76 25.61 12.48 -1.72
C GLU A 76 25.91 11.02 -2.05
N GLY A 77 26.71 10.34 -1.20
CA GLY A 77 27.02 8.93 -1.40
C GLY A 77 25.80 8.01 -1.25
N TYR A 78 24.85 8.37 -0.38
CA TYR A 78 23.57 7.66 -0.30
C TYR A 78 22.71 7.88 -1.55
N GLU A 79 22.60 9.12 -2.04
CA GLU A 79 21.78 9.43 -3.21
C GLU A 79 22.38 8.84 -4.50
N GLU A 80 23.70 8.76 -4.63
CA GLU A 80 24.37 8.04 -5.71
C GLU A 80 24.04 6.54 -5.66
N TYR A 81 24.19 5.90 -4.49
CA TYR A 81 23.84 4.49 -4.30
C TYR A 81 22.38 4.22 -4.67
N LYS A 82 21.46 5.03 -4.14
CA LYS A 82 20.02 4.92 -4.40
C LYS A 82 19.70 5.13 -5.88
N SER A 83 20.34 6.08 -6.56
CA SER A 83 20.10 6.32 -7.99
C SER A 83 20.56 5.14 -8.84
N THR A 84 21.75 4.62 -8.58
CA THR A 84 22.27 3.40 -9.24
C THR A 84 21.38 2.19 -9.00
N PHE A 85 20.88 2.05 -7.77
CA PHE A 85 19.91 1.00 -7.44
C PHE A 85 18.61 1.13 -8.24
N MET A 86 18.03 2.33 -8.30
CA MET A 86 16.77 2.56 -9.02
C MET A 86 16.92 2.32 -10.53
N LEU A 87 18.06 2.72 -11.12
CA LEU A 87 18.36 2.46 -12.53
C LEU A 87 18.47 0.96 -12.84
N SER A 88 19.10 0.19 -11.96
CA SER A 88 19.29 -1.26 -12.14
C SER A 88 18.04 -2.09 -11.85
N ASN A 89 17.06 -1.56 -11.10
CA ASN A 89 15.88 -2.29 -10.65
C ASN A 89 14.55 -1.68 -11.14
N SER A 90 14.60 -0.85 -12.19
CA SER A 90 13.40 -0.22 -12.78
C SER A 90 12.56 -1.25 -13.55
N VAL A 91 11.89 -2.15 -12.83
CA VAL A 91 10.89 -3.05 -13.41
C VAL A 91 9.51 -2.48 -13.14
N VAL A 92 8.83 -2.06 -14.20
CA VAL A 92 7.40 -1.72 -14.14
C VAL A 92 6.62 -3.03 -14.15
N TRP A 93 5.85 -3.31 -13.11
CA TRP A 93 4.95 -4.47 -13.09
C TRP A 93 3.60 -4.05 -13.61
N ASP A 94 3.11 -4.75 -14.63
CA ASP A 94 1.68 -4.77 -14.91
C ASP A 94 1.03 -5.71 -13.89
N LEU A 95 0.41 -5.12 -12.86
CA LEU A 95 -0.23 -5.88 -11.79
C LEU A 95 -1.45 -6.65 -12.31
N VAL A 96 -2.13 -6.15 -13.35
CA VAL A 96 -3.29 -6.82 -13.94
C VAL A 96 -2.83 -8.09 -14.65
N GLU A 97 -1.76 -8.02 -15.44
CA GLU A 97 -1.17 -9.19 -16.10
C GLU A 97 -0.68 -10.24 -15.09
N LEU A 98 -0.02 -9.81 -14.01
CA LEU A 98 0.44 -10.71 -12.94
C LEU A 98 -0.74 -11.40 -12.23
N TYR A 99 -1.84 -10.69 -12.02
CA TYR A 99 -3.06 -11.25 -11.46
C TYR A 99 -3.72 -12.25 -12.43
N GLU A 100 -3.91 -11.87 -13.70
CA GLU A 100 -4.53 -12.72 -14.73
C GLU A 100 -3.74 -14.02 -14.99
N SER A 101 -2.41 -13.96 -14.87
CA SER A 101 -1.54 -15.14 -14.99
C SER A 101 -1.58 -16.08 -13.77
N GLY A 102 -2.33 -15.75 -12.72
CA GLY A 102 -2.43 -16.55 -11.49
C GLY A 102 -1.20 -16.45 -10.59
N ASN A 103 -0.23 -15.60 -10.93
CA ASN A 103 1.01 -15.43 -10.18
C ASN A 103 0.88 -14.46 -8.99
N LEU A 104 -0.31 -13.87 -8.79
CA LEU A 104 -0.55 -12.88 -7.76
C LEU A 104 -1.91 -13.07 -7.09
N GLN A 105 -1.89 -13.37 -5.79
CA GLN A 105 -3.08 -13.37 -4.94
C GLN A 105 -3.30 -11.97 -4.38
N VAL A 106 -4.48 -11.39 -4.62
CA VAL A 106 -4.71 -9.95 -4.33
C VAL A 106 -5.82 -9.69 -3.32
N ASP A 107 -6.69 -10.65 -3.00
CA ASP A 107 -7.92 -10.37 -2.24
C ASP A 107 -7.63 -9.80 -0.85
N ASN A 108 -6.80 -10.49 -0.07
CA ASN A 108 -6.38 -10.03 1.26
C ASN A 108 -5.57 -8.72 1.18
N TRP A 109 -4.80 -8.53 0.11
CA TRP A 109 -4.09 -7.28 -0.12
C TRP A 109 -5.07 -6.12 -0.37
N ILE A 110 -6.11 -6.34 -1.19
CA ILE A 110 -7.16 -5.34 -1.46
C ILE A 110 -7.86 -4.95 -0.16
N ILE A 111 -8.17 -5.91 0.71
CA ILE A 111 -8.83 -5.64 2.01
C ILE A 111 -7.93 -4.79 2.90
N GLY A 112 -6.66 -5.17 3.04
CA GLY A 112 -5.67 -4.38 3.77
C GLY A 112 -5.52 -2.96 3.18
N PHE A 113 -5.55 -2.85 1.86
CA PHE A 113 -5.48 -1.59 1.14
C PHE A 113 -6.73 -0.71 1.38
N ILE A 114 -7.92 -1.30 1.35
CA ILE A 114 -9.18 -0.62 1.67
C ILE A 114 -9.19 -0.15 3.13
N ASN A 115 -8.67 -0.94 4.07
CA ASN A 115 -8.54 -0.51 5.47
C ASN A 115 -7.60 0.69 5.65
N GLY A 116 -6.56 0.81 4.80
CA GLY A 116 -5.61 1.92 4.85
C GLY A 116 -6.08 3.17 4.10
N GLU A 117 -6.65 3.01 2.91
CA GLU A 117 -6.88 4.09 1.94
C GLU A 117 -8.35 4.26 1.52
N GLY A 118 -9.21 3.32 1.89
CA GLY A 118 -10.62 3.31 1.51
C GLY A 118 -11.48 4.26 2.35
N CYS A 119 -12.49 4.85 1.70
CA CYS A 119 -13.43 5.76 2.32
C CYS A 119 -14.86 5.40 1.92
N PHE A 120 -15.68 5.03 2.91
CA PHE A 120 -17.11 4.83 2.75
C PHE A 120 -17.86 6.12 3.10
N TYR A 121 -18.74 6.56 2.21
CA TYR A 121 -19.44 7.83 2.34
C TYR A 121 -20.93 7.68 2.01
N LEU A 122 -21.77 8.21 2.91
CA LEU A 122 -23.23 8.25 2.74
C LEU A 122 -23.69 9.71 2.70
N ASN A 123 -24.36 10.12 1.62
CA ASN A 123 -24.86 11.48 1.46
C ASN A 123 -26.25 11.51 0.86
N LYS A 124 -27.22 12.01 1.63
CA LYS A 124 -28.63 12.13 1.23
C LYS A 124 -29.17 10.82 0.62
N GLY A 125 -28.87 9.69 1.27
CA GLY A 125 -29.30 8.35 0.83
C GLY A 125 -28.48 7.75 -0.33
N ARG A 126 -27.44 8.44 -0.82
CA ARG A 126 -26.50 7.90 -1.82
C ARG A 126 -25.28 7.33 -1.11
N CYS A 127 -25.02 6.06 -1.34
CA CYS A 127 -23.80 5.38 -0.89
C CYS A 127 -22.71 5.51 -1.96
N SER A 128 -21.50 5.83 -1.54
CA SER A 128 -20.32 5.82 -2.39
C SER A 128 -19.12 5.29 -1.63
N PHE A 129 -18.25 4.58 -2.34
CA PHE A 129 -16.96 4.16 -1.86
C PHE A 129 -15.87 4.79 -2.72
N MET A 130 -14.81 5.26 -2.07
CA MET A 130 -13.72 5.98 -2.73
C MET A 130 -12.36 5.50 -2.26
N ILE A 131 -11.42 5.38 -3.19
CA ILE A 131 -10.00 5.21 -2.91
C ILE A 131 -9.24 6.29 -3.68
N GLU A 132 -8.35 7.02 -3.02
CA GLU A 132 -7.42 7.96 -3.64
C GLU A 132 -5.99 7.45 -3.43
N HIS A 133 -5.17 7.42 -4.48
CA HIS A 133 -3.77 6.95 -4.35
C HIS A 133 -2.87 7.53 -5.46
N THR A 134 -1.56 7.54 -5.23
CA THR A 134 -0.57 8.05 -6.23
C THR A 134 -0.14 7.00 -7.26
N ASP A 135 -0.41 5.73 -6.98
CA ASP A 135 -0.14 4.60 -7.87
C ASP A 135 -1.41 4.20 -8.61
N LYS A 136 -1.46 4.48 -9.92
CA LYS A 136 -2.61 4.15 -10.77
C LYS A 136 -2.76 2.65 -10.98
N ASN A 137 -1.66 1.91 -11.12
CA ASN A 137 -1.69 0.46 -11.37
C ASN A 137 -2.35 -0.28 -10.21
N ALA A 138 -2.14 0.17 -8.97
CA ALA A 138 -2.83 -0.36 -7.80
C ALA A 138 -4.36 -0.18 -7.88
N LEU A 139 -4.84 0.99 -8.32
CA LEU A 139 -6.28 1.25 -8.48
C LEU A 139 -6.87 0.49 -9.68
N ASP A 140 -6.13 0.39 -10.78
CA ASP A 140 -6.53 -0.40 -11.94
C ASP A 140 -6.64 -1.89 -11.60
N LEU A 141 -5.72 -2.43 -10.80
CA LEU A 141 -5.79 -3.80 -10.27
C LEU A 141 -7.06 -4.02 -9.45
N ILE A 142 -7.36 -3.13 -8.50
CA ILE A 142 -8.58 -3.23 -7.67
C ILE A 142 -9.82 -3.18 -8.56
N LYS A 143 -9.88 -2.23 -9.49
CA LYS A 143 -10.98 -2.10 -10.46
C LYS A 143 -11.16 -3.39 -11.26
N HIS A 144 -10.07 -3.93 -11.77
CA HIS A 144 -10.08 -5.15 -12.57
C HIS A 144 -10.54 -6.34 -11.75
N ARG A 145 -9.96 -6.57 -10.57
CA ARG A 145 -10.30 -7.68 -9.67
C ARG A 145 -11.77 -7.65 -9.23
N LEU A 146 -12.30 -6.47 -8.93
CA LEU A 146 -13.69 -6.31 -8.50
C LEU A 146 -14.68 -6.26 -9.68
N ASN A 147 -14.19 -6.21 -10.93
CA ASN A 147 -15.01 -6.09 -12.14
C ASN A 147 -16.07 -4.97 -12.06
N ILE A 148 -15.62 -3.77 -11.65
CA ILE A 148 -16.47 -2.59 -11.46
C ILE A 148 -16.37 -1.61 -12.62
N GLY A 149 -17.47 -0.91 -12.89
CA GLY A 149 -17.60 -0.02 -14.04
C GLY A 149 -16.76 1.28 -14.03
N PRO A 150 -16.64 2.02 -12.90
CA PRO A 150 -16.01 3.34 -12.89
C PRO A 150 -14.55 3.32 -13.35
N SER A 151 -14.16 4.30 -14.17
CA SER A 151 -12.76 4.51 -14.54
C SER A 151 -11.93 5.07 -13.38
N VAL A 152 -10.64 4.73 -13.35
CA VAL A 152 -9.65 5.40 -12.50
C VAL A 152 -9.32 6.74 -13.14
N LEU A 153 -9.61 7.84 -12.44
CA LEU A 153 -9.46 9.20 -12.95
C LEU A 153 -8.35 9.95 -12.22
N GLU A 154 -7.60 10.78 -12.94
CA GLU A 154 -6.69 11.73 -12.32
C GLU A 154 -7.50 12.83 -11.59
N ARG A 155 -7.10 13.13 -10.35
CA ARG A 155 -7.75 14.18 -9.57
C ARG A 155 -7.25 15.56 -9.97
N SER A 156 -8.13 16.38 -10.52
CA SER A 156 -7.89 17.80 -10.77
C SER A 156 -7.40 18.55 -9.53
N ALA A 157 -6.57 19.57 -9.73
CA ALA A 157 -6.17 20.50 -8.68
C ALA A 157 -7.40 21.20 -8.10
N ARG A 158 -7.44 21.36 -6.77
CA ARG A 158 -8.42 22.23 -6.11
C ARG A 158 -7.80 23.62 -5.94
N SER A 159 -8.63 24.64 -5.73
CA SER A 159 -8.15 26.02 -5.47
C SER A 159 -7.12 26.10 -4.34
N ARG A 160 -7.28 25.28 -3.29
CA ARG A 160 -6.33 25.19 -2.17
C ARG A 160 -4.94 24.63 -2.54
N ASP A 161 -4.80 24.09 -3.75
CA ASP A 161 -3.60 23.45 -4.27
C ASP A 161 -2.83 24.36 -5.26
N GLU A 162 -3.36 25.55 -5.57
CA GLU A 162 -2.70 26.51 -6.47
C GLU A 162 -1.32 26.92 -5.92
N GLY A 163 -0.31 26.92 -6.80
CA GLY A 163 1.07 27.24 -6.46
C GLY A 163 1.84 26.16 -5.70
N LYS A 164 1.24 24.98 -5.43
CA LYS A 164 1.91 23.87 -4.73
C LYS A 164 2.40 22.80 -5.71
N ALA A 165 3.65 22.36 -5.55
CA ALA A 165 4.14 21.17 -6.23
C ALA A 165 3.35 19.94 -5.75
N ARG A 166 2.48 19.41 -6.62
CA ARG A 166 1.60 18.28 -6.30
C ARG A 166 2.05 17.02 -7.04
N LYS A 167 2.09 15.91 -6.32
CA LYS A 167 2.19 14.59 -6.95
C LYS A 167 0.84 14.24 -7.57
N THR A 168 0.86 13.77 -8.81
CA THR A 168 -0.32 13.22 -9.48
C THR A 168 -1.01 12.20 -8.58
N THR A 169 -2.32 12.34 -8.43
CA THR A 169 -3.15 11.46 -7.59
C THR A 169 -4.32 10.99 -8.43
N TYR A 170 -4.62 9.72 -8.30
CA TYR A 170 -5.70 9.05 -8.99
C TYR A 170 -6.80 8.70 -8.00
N GLN A 171 -8.02 8.53 -8.51
CA GLN A 171 -9.18 8.21 -7.73
C GLN A 171 -10.02 7.15 -8.43
N LEU A 172 -10.46 6.16 -7.65
CA LEU A 172 -11.51 5.22 -8.00
C LEU A 172 -12.73 5.57 -7.14
N ASN A 173 -13.85 5.91 -7.79
CA ASN A 173 -15.09 6.30 -7.11
C ASN A 173 -16.24 5.39 -7.54
N ILE A 174 -16.73 4.57 -6.60
CA ILE A 174 -17.79 3.59 -6.79
C ILE A 174 -19.09 4.17 -6.21
N SER A 175 -20.12 4.30 -7.02
CA SER A 175 -21.41 4.86 -6.57
C SER A 175 -22.63 4.19 -7.19
N SER A 176 -22.45 3.32 -8.19
CA SER A 176 -23.56 2.57 -8.75
C SER A 176 -24.03 1.51 -7.75
N LYS A 177 -25.33 1.29 -7.64
CA LYS A 177 -25.89 0.25 -6.75
C LYS A 177 -25.31 -1.13 -7.07
N LYS A 178 -25.11 -1.43 -8.36
CA LYS A 178 -24.51 -2.69 -8.83
C LYS A 178 -23.09 -2.86 -8.26
N ASP A 179 -22.22 -1.89 -8.48
CA ASP A 179 -20.82 -1.99 -8.08
C ASP A 179 -20.64 -1.92 -6.56
N ILE A 180 -21.50 -1.18 -5.85
CA ILE A 180 -21.53 -1.18 -4.38
C ILE A 180 -21.91 -2.57 -3.86
N ASN A 181 -22.91 -3.24 -4.46
CA ASN A 181 -23.25 -4.60 -4.08
C ASN A 181 -22.11 -5.59 -4.37
N THR A 182 -21.38 -5.41 -5.47
CA THR A 182 -20.17 -6.21 -5.75
C THR A 182 -19.11 -6.01 -4.67
N LEU A 183 -18.86 -4.77 -4.25
CA LEU A 183 -17.92 -4.47 -3.17
C LEU A 183 -18.36 -5.09 -1.84
N ILE A 184 -19.65 -5.01 -1.50
CA ILE A 184 -20.21 -5.63 -0.29
C ILE A 184 -19.98 -7.15 -0.34
N ALA A 185 -20.34 -7.80 -1.44
CA ALA A 185 -20.15 -9.24 -1.59
C ALA A 185 -18.67 -9.67 -1.49
N PHE A 186 -17.75 -8.84 -1.98
CA PHE A 186 -16.33 -9.06 -1.84
C PHE A 186 -15.85 -8.96 -0.39
N LEU A 187 -16.31 -7.93 0.34
CA LEU A 187 -15.91 -7.67 1.74
C LEU A 187 -16.57 -8.64 2.73
N ASP A 188 -17.79 -9.11 2.44
CA ASP A 188 -18.53 -10.06 3.28
C ASP A 188 -18.13 -11.53 3.03
N ASN A 189 -17.29 -11.80 2.03
CA ASN A 189 -16.81 -13.15 1.78
C ASN A 189 -15.98 -13.65 2.98
N LYS A 190 -16.40 -14.75 3.59
CA LYS A 190 -15.70 -15.31 4.77
C LYS A 190 -14.32 -15.86 4.45
N GLU A 191 -14.05 -16.23 3.20
CA GLU A 191 -12.71 -16.65 2.76
C GLU A 191 -11.71 -15.48 2.76
N ASN A 192 -12.22 -14.26 2.78
CA ASN A 192 -11.47 -13.00 2.77
C ASN A 192 -11.27 -12.41 4.17
N ILE A 193 -11.82 -13.05 5.22
CA ILE A 193 -11.68 -12.61 6.61
C ILE A 193 -10.55 -13.44 7.25
N PRO A 194 -9.40 -12.83 7.61
CA PRO A 194 -8.28 -13.54 8.24
C PRO A 194 -8.62 -14.10 9.62
#